data_AF-A0A942NAE2-F1
#
_entry.id   AF-A0A942NAE2-F1
#
_cell.length_a   1.000
_cell.length_b   1.000
_cell.length_c   1.000
_cell.angle_alpha   90.00
_cell.angle_beta   90.00
_cell.angle_gamma   90.00
#
_symmetry.space_group_name_H-M   'P 1'
#
loop_
_entity.id
_entity.type
_entity.pdbx_description
1 polymer ?
#
loop_
_entity_poly.entity_id
_entity_poly.type
_entity_poly.pdbx_seq_one_letter_code
_entity_poly.pdbx_strand_id
1 'polypeptide(L)'
;MVSGRDLYYTMAHNEIWTGKEAEKVGNKGKGRVCARRACFFAIDFWLEFNEHKKWGESAMSYLKNTALDQELPQKIRDAASRLTERVNQFFEVSNDIDPLADAELMVEYFLDKKNLYNKGK
;
A
#
# COMPACT_ATOMS: atom_id res chain seq x y z
N MET A 1 -16.41 -20.47 4.50
CA MET A 1 -16.73 -19.19 3.83
C MET A 1 -15.48 -18.34 3.92
N VAL A 2 -14.93 -17.87 2.80
CA VAL A 2 -13.74 -16.99 2.79
C VAL A 2 -14.15 -15.65 3.40
N SER A 3 -13.39 -15.14 4.37
CA SER A 3 -13.71 -13.81 4.94
C SER A 3 -13.36 -12.70 3.93
N GLY A 4 -14.07 -11.57 3.97
CA GLY A 4 -13.77 -10.43 3.08
C GLY A 4 -12.30 -10.02 3.16
N ARG A 5 -11.74 -9.98 4.37
CA ARG A 5 -10.32 -9.75 4.61
C ARG A 5 -9.41 -10.74 3.87
N ASP A 6 -9.73 -12.03 3.85
CA ASP A 6 -8.89 -13.03 3.17
C ASP A 6 -8.91 -12.83 1.64
N LEU A 7 -10.04 -12.36 1.09
CA LEU A 7 -10.14 -11.98 -0.32
C LEU A 7 -9.23 -10.79 -0.63
N TYR A 8 -9.31 -9.72 0.15
CA TYR A 8 -8.45 -8.53 0.00
C TYR A 8 -6.97 -8.85 0.21
N TYR A 9 -6.65 -9.70 1.17
CA TYR A 9 -5.28 -10.18 1.39
C TYR A 9 -4.75 -10.93 0.17
N THR A 10 -5.57 -11.79 -0.43
CA THR A 10 -5.23 -12.53 -1.66
C THR A 10 -5.03 -11.59 -2.85
N MET A 11 -5.91 -10.61 -3.04
CA MET A 11 -5.79 -9.62 -4.13
C MET A 11 -4.52 -8.77 -3.98
N ALA A 12 -4.22 -8.29 -2.77
CA ALA A 12 -3.02 -7.51 -2.50
C ALA A 12 -1.74 -8.31 -2.74
N HIS A 13 -1.69 -9.56 -2.27
CA HIS A 13 -0.53 -10.43 -2.47
C HIS A 13 -0.35 -10.84 -3.94
N ASN A 14 -1.44 -10.98 -4.71
CA ASN A 14 -1.35 -11.23 -6.15
C ASN A 14 -0.71 -10.06 -6.90
N GLU A 15 -1.04 -8.81 -6.53
CA GLU A 15 -0.37 -7.64 -7.09
C GLU A 15 1.12 -7.63 -6.72
N ILE A 16 1.47 -7.88 -5.46
CA ILE A 16 2.89 -7.97 -5.04
C ILE A 16 3.62 -9.04 -5.84
N TRP A 17 3.05 -10.23 -5.98
CA TRP A 17 3.63 -11.31 -6.77
C TRP A 17 3.83 -10.90 -8.24
N THR A 18 2.80 -10.30 -8.85
CA THR A 18 2.85 -9.79 -10.23
C THR A 18 3.94 -8.73 -10.39
N GLY A 19 4.13 -7.88 -9.38
CA GLY A 19 5.21 -6.89 -9.32
C GLY A 19 6.58 -7.53 -9.26
N LYS A 20 6.77 -8.55 -8.41
CA LYS A 20 8.03 -9.31 -8.31
C LYS A 20 8.39 -9.99 -9.63
N GLU A 21 7.42 -10.62 -10.30
CA GLU A 21 7.65 -11.23 -11.61
C GLU A 21 8.00 -10.18 -12.68
N ALA A 22 7.42 -8.98 -12.61
CA ALA A 22 7.77 -7.89 -13.51
C ALA A 22 9.20 -7.37 -13.29
N GLU A 23 9.65 -7.26 -12.04
CA GLU A 23 11.02 -6.84 -11.72
C GLU A 23 12.07 -7.85 -12.18
N LYS A 24 11.78 -9.15 -12.11
CA LYS A 24 12.67 -10.22 -12.64
C LYS A 24 12.98 -10.07 -14.12
N VAL A 25 12.07 -9.49 -14.91
CA VAL A 25 12.25 -9.22 -16.34
C VAL A 25 12.65 -7.76 -16.62
N GLY A 26 13.07 -7.01 -15.60
CA GLY A 26 13.57 -5.64 -15.72
C GLY A 26 12.50 -4.54 -15.73
N ASN A 27 11.21 -4.88 -15.55
CA ASN A 27 10.11 -3.92 -15.59
C ASN A 27 9.82 -3.32 -14.19
N LYS A 28 10.78 -2.55 -13.67
CA LYS A 28 10.67 -1.84 -12.37
C LYS A 28 9.48 -0.88 -12.29
N GLY A 29 9.09 -0.28 -13.43
CA GLY A 29 7.93 0.60 -13.52
C GLY A 29 6.64 -0.14 -13.17
N LYS A 30 6.45 -1.35 -13.72
CA LYS A 30 5.31 -2.22 -13.38
C LYS A 30 5.37 -2.70 -11.92
N GLY A 31 6.55 -2.99 -11.37
CA GLY A 31 6.73 -3.28 -9.94
C GLY A 31 6.12 -2.21 -9.04
N ARG A 32 6.42 -0.93 -9.31
CA ARG A 32 5.83 0.22 -8.59
C ARG A 32 4.32 0.34 -8.76
N VAL A 33 3.79 0.08 -9.96
CA VAL A 33 2.33 0.10 -10.19
C VAL A 33 1.64 -0.98 -9.37
N CYS A 34 2.17 -2.20 -9.39
CA CYS A 34 1.68 -3.32 -8.60
C CYS A 34 1.74 -3.05 -7.10
N ALA A 35 2.85 -2.50 -6.59
CA ALA A 35 2.97 -2.07 -5.19
C ALA A 35 1.84 -1.12 -4.77
N ARG A 36 1.57 -0.08 -5.57
CA ARG A 36 0.47 0.87 -5.28
C ARG A 36 -0.91 0.21 -5.31
N ARG A 37 -1.13 -0.75 -6.21
CA ARG A 37 -2.40 -1.50 -6.30
C ARG A 37 -2.58 -2.46 -5.12
N ALA A 38 -1.50 -3.08 -4.63
CA ALA A 38 -1.55 -3.88 -3.41
C ALA A 38 -1.98 -3.03 -2.20
N CYS A 39 -1.40 -1.83 -2.05
CA CYS A 39 -1.80 -0.89 -1.01
C CYS A 39 -3.25 -0.41 -1.19
N PHE A 40 -3.73 -0.24 -2.42
CA PHE A 40 -5.14 0.09 -2.67
C PHE A 40 -6.07 -0.94 -2.04
N PHE A 41 -5.89 -2.23 -2.33
CA PHE A 41 -6.73 -3.29 -1.76
C PHE A 41 -6.68 -3.28 -0.23
N ALA A 42 -5.49 -3.16 0.36
CA ALA A 42 -5.37 -3.18 1.82
C ALA A 42 -6.05 -1.97 2.49
N ILE A 43 -5.85 -0.76 1.95
CA ILE A 43 -6.41 0.47 2.50
C ILE A 43 -7.92 0.55 2.26
N ASP A 44 -8.40 0.14 1.08
CA ASP A 44 -9.82 0.11 0.72
C ASP A 44 -10.63 -0.70 1.74
N PHE A 45 -10.20 -1.93 2.03
CA PHE A 45 -10.83 -2.77 3.04
C PHE A 45 -10.74 -2.17 4.45
N TRP A 46 -9.61 -1.56 4.81
CA TRP A 46 -9.46 -0.93 6.12
C TRP A 46 -10.38 0.30 6.29
N LEU A 47 -10.63 1.06 5.22
CA LEU A 47 -11.52 2.21 5.22
C LEU A 47 -13.00 1.82 5.43
N GLU A 48 -13.41 0.59 5.11
CA GLU A 48 -14.74 0.08 5.47
C GLU A 48 -14.98 0.09 6.99
N PHE A 49 -13.91 0.01 7.80
CA PHE A 49 -13.98 0.08 9.26
C PHE A 49 -13.61 1.46 9.82
N ASN A 50 -13.18 2.37 8.94
CA ASN A 50 -12.65 3.69 9.28
C ASN A 50 -13.31 4.79 8.42
N GLU A 51 -14.62 4.69 8.17
CA GLU A 51 -15.38 5.53 7.23
C GLU A 51 -15.28 7.05 7.49
N HIS A 52 -14.90 7.45 8.71
CA HIS A 52 -14.62 8.86 9.05
C HIS A 52 -13.43 9.44 8.25
N LYS A 53 -12.54 8.58 7.73
CA LYS A 53 -11.37 8.96 6.93
C LYS A 53 -11.72 9.06 5.45
N LYS A 54 -11.96 10.28 4.98
CA LYS A 54 -12.31 10.58 3.57
C LYS A 54 -11.07 10.67 2.68
N TRP A 55 -10.43 9.54 2.39
CA TRP A 55 -9.16 9.50 1.66
C TRP A 55 -9.27 9.44 0.12
N GLY A 56 -10.49 9.55 -0.43
CA GLY A 56 -10.75 9.49 -1.87
C GLY A 56 -11.05 8.08 -2.37
N GLU A 57 -10.83 7.82 -3.66
CA GLU A 57 -11.19 6.54 -4.32
C GLU A 57 -10.05 5.97 -5.19
N SER A 58 -8.82 6.46 -5.00
CA SER A 58 -7.67 6.03 -5.81
C SER A 58 -6.50 5.62 -4.94
N ALA A 59 -5.70 4.67 -5.46
CA ALA A 59 -4.45 4.24 -4.82
C ALA A 59 -3.56 5.43 -4.43
N MET A 60 -3.43 6.42 -5.33
CA MET A 60 -2.62 7.61 -5.05
C MET A 60 -3.24 8.51 -3.98
N SER A 61 -4.56 8.64 -3.93
CA SER A 61 -5.24 9.41 -2.88
C SER A 61 -5.07 8.73 -1.52
N TYR A 62 -5.21 7.41 -1.46
CA TYR A 62 -4.99 6.62 -0.24
C TYR A 62 -3.57 6.73 0.28
N LEU A 63 -2.56 6.57 -0.59
CA LEU A 63 -1.16 6.69 -0.21
C LEU A 63 -0.81 8.09 0.28
N LYS A 64 -1.30 9.15 -0.39
CA LYS A 64 -1.05 10.54 0.04
C LYS A 64 -1.65 10.83 1.40
N ASN A 65 -2.89 10.41 1.65
CA ASN A 65 -3.51 10.60 2.95
C ASN A 65 -2.83 9.76 4.04
N THR A 66 -2.46 8.52 3.73
CA THR A 66 -1.69 7.65 4.63
C THR A 66 -0.36 8.30 5.04
N ALA A 67 0.36 8.91 4.11
CA ALA A 67 1.62 9.59 4.39
C ALA A 67 1.47 10.79 5.35
N LEU A 68 0.29 11.41 5.38
CA LEU A 68 0.01 12.61 6.18
C LEU A 68 -0.66 12.31 7.53
N ASP A 69 -1.23 11.12 7.71
CA ASP A 69 -2.03 10.78 8.89
C ASP A 69 -1.17 10.50 10.13
N GLN A 70 -1.18 11.44 11.07
CA GLN A 70 -0.40 11.37 12.31
C GLN A 70 -0.85 10.26 13.27
N GLU A 71 -2.05 9.69 13.09
CA GLU A 71 -2.55 8.58 13.89
C GLU A 71 -1.92 7.23 13.49
N LEU A 72 -1.34 7.14 12.30
CA LEU A 72 -0.68 5.94 11.82
C LEU A 72 0.77 5.84 12.32
N PRO A 73 1.35 4.65 12.44
CA PRO A 73 2.77 4.52 12.77
C PRO A 73 3.66 5.21 11.74
N GLN A 74 4.74 5.87 12.19
CA GLN A 74 5.70 6.56 11.32
C GLN A 74 6.19 5.67 10.17
N LYS A 75 6.48 4.39 10.44
CA LYS A 75 6.93 3.42 9.43
C LYS A 75 5.94 3.24 8.27
N ILE A 76 4.63 3.30 8.55
CA ILE A 76 3.56 3.19 7.54
C ILE A 76 3.45 4.48 6.74
N ARG A 77 3.55 5.64 7.40
CA ARG A 77 3.59 6.94 6.73
C ARG A 77 4.78 7.05 5.77
N ASP A 78 5.96 6.61 6.21
CA ASP A 78 7.18 6.69 5.41
C ASP A 78 7.10 5.78 4.18
N ALA A 79 6.58 4.56 4.33
CA ALA A 79 6.34 3.66 3.21
C ALA A 79 5.35 4.25 2.19
N ALA A 80 4.26 4.84 2.67
CA ALA A 80 3.30 5.53 1.81
C ALA A 80 3.95 6.73 1.09
N SER A 81 4.76 7.52 1.80
CA SER A 81 5.50 8.66 1.21
C SER A 81 6.38 8.20 0.05
N ARG A 82 7.24 7.19 0.27
CA ARG A 82 8.11 6.61 -0.77
C ARG A 82 7.34 6.08 -1.97
N LEU A 83 6.17 5.47 -1.74
CA LEU A 83 5.31 4.98 -2.82
C LEU A 83 4.65 6.11 -3.63
N THR A 84 4.50 7.31 -3.07
CA THR A 84 3.98 8.49 -3.79
C THR A 84 5.05 9.29 -4.53
N GLU A 85 6.32 9.11 -4.18
CA GLU A 85 7.42 9.85 -4.82
C GLU A 85 7.41 9.59 -6.34
N ARG A 86 7.48 10.69 -7.10
CA ARG A 86 7.65 10.61 -8.55
C ARG A 86 9.08 10.16 -8.80
N VAL A 87 9.23 9.12 -9.60
CA VAL A 87 10.52 8.79 -10.21
C VAL A 87 10.92 10.03 -11.01
N ASN A 88 12.04 10.65 -10.62
CA ASN A 88 12.58 11.82 -11.31
C ASN A 88 12.88 11.48 -12.78
N GLN A 89 12.92 12.48 -13.66
CA GLN A 89 13.13 12.32 -15.12
C GLN A 89 14.45 11.62 -15.50
N PHE A 90 15.33 11.38 -14.52
CA PHE A 90 16.61 10.70 -14.70
C PHE A 90 16.52 9.18 -14.52
N PHE A 91 15.35 8.61 -14.20
CA PHE A 91 15.19 7.19 -13.84
C PHE A 91 16.14 6.72 -12.72
N GLU A 92 16.79 7.65 -12.03
CA GLU A 92 17.57 7.41 -10.82
C GLU A 92 16.58 7.35 -9.67
N VAL A 93 15.89 6.22 -9.61
CA VAL A 93 15.46 5.66 -8.33
C VAL A 93 16.71 5.65 -7.46
N SER A 94 16.71 6.32 -6.31
CA SER A 94 17.74 6.04 -5.32
C SER A 94 17.71 4.52 -5.14
N ASN A 95 18.82 3.84 -5.42
CA ASN A 95 18.90 2.37 -5.54
C ASN A 95 18.53 1.62 -4.23
N ASP A 96 17.98 2.31 -3.24
CA ASP A 96 17.69 1.86 -1.88
C ASP A 96 16.19 1.69 -1.56
N ILE A 97 15.28 2.05 -2.47
CA ILE A 97 13.84 1.94 -2.20
C ILE A 97 13.24 0.75 -2.97
N ASP A 98 12.87 -0.29 -2.21
CA ASP A 98 12.07 -1.43 -2.68
C ASP A 98 10.56 -1.13 -2.49
N PRO A 99 9.84 -0.76 -3.58
CA PRO A 99 8.42 -0.44 -3.50
C PRO A 99 7.55 -1.65 -3.13
N LEU A 100 7.98 -2.87 -3.45
CA LEU A 100 7.21 -4.08 -3.15
C LEU A 100 7.34 -4.44 -1.67
N ALA A 101 8.51 -4.22 -1.06
CA ALA A 101 8.68 -4.34 0.38
C ALA A 101 7.87 -3.29 1.16
N ASP A 102 7.79 -2.05 0.68
CA ASP A 102 6.91 -1.03 1.25
C ASP A 102 5.44 -1.44 1.16
N ALA A 103 5.02 -2.02 0.03
CA ALA A 103 3.66 -2.53 -0.13
C ALA A 103 3.36 -3.69 0.81
N GLU A 104 4.26 -4.66 0.96
CA GLU A 104 4.12 -5.77 1.92
C GLU A 104 3.90 -5.25 3.35
N LEU A 105 4.74 -4.30 3.79
CA LEU A 105 4.60 -3.68 5.10
C LEU A 105 3.21 -3.07 5.30
N MET A 106 2.71 -2.33 4.31
CA MET A 106 1.42 -1.67 4.39
C MET A 106 0.27 -2.68 4.37
N VAL A 107 0.35 -3.71 3.53
CA VAL A 107 -0.65 -4.79 3.44
C VAL A 107 -0.78 -5.52 4.77
N GLU A 108 0.34 -5.90 5.39
CA GLU A 108 0.34 -6.53 6.71
C GLU A 108 -0.25 -5.62 7.78
N TYR A 109 0.05 -4.32 7.75
CA TYR A 109 -0.50 -3.38 8.71
C TYR A 109 -2.02 -3.21 8.56
N PHE A 110 -2.51 -2.89 7.37
CA PHE A 110 -3.92 -2.54 7.16
C PHE A 110 -4.86 -3.75 7.21
N LEU A 111 -4.36 -4.96 6.93
CA LEU A 111 -5.16 -6.20 6.99
C LEU A 111 -4.95 -7.01 8.29
N ASP A 112 -4.10 -6.56 9.21
CA ASP A 112 -4.06 -7.11 10.56
C ASP A 112 -5.39 -6.84 11.27
N LYS A 113 -6.01 -7.90 11.80
CA LYS A 113 -7.28 -7.85 12.54
C LYS A 113 -7.25 -6.82 13.67
N LYS A 114 -6.08 -6.60 14.29
CA LYS A 114 -5.89 -5.64 15.38
C LYS A 114 -6.03 -4.19 14.92
N ASN A 115 -5.73 -3.91 13.66
CA ASN A 115 -5.70 -2.55 13.11
C ASN A 115 -6.99 -2.18 12.36
N LEU A 116 -7.82 -3.16 11.99
CA LEU A 116 -9.12 -2.92 11.35
C LEU A 116 -10.04 -2.08 12.25
N TYR A 117 -10.10 -2.43 13.54
CA TYR A 117 -10.92 -1.74 14.53
C TYR A 117 -10.04 -0.88 15.42
N ASN A 118 -9.41 0.14 14.87
CA ASN A 118 -8.78 1.12 15.73
C ASN A 118 -9.91 1.92 16.40
N LYS A 119 -10.30 1.50 17.60
CA LYS A 119 -11.26 2.23 18.44
C LYS A 119 -10.66 3.61 18.65
N GLY A 120 -11.19 4.60 17.94
CA GLY A 120 -11.02 6.00 18.29
C GLY A 120 -11.25 6.12 19.79
N LYS A 121 -10.23 6.60 20.49
CA LYS A 121 -10.36 7.09 21.86
C LYS A 121 -11.25 8.31 21.86
#